data_AF-A0A7S0MBI6-F1
#
_entry.id   AF-A0A7S0MBI6-F1
#
_cell.length_a   1.000
_cell.length_b   1.000
_cell.length_c   1.000
_cell.angle_alpha   90.00
_cell.angle_beta   90.00
_cell.angle_gamma   90.00
#
_symmetry.space_group_name_H-M   'P 1'
#
loop_
_entity.id
_entity.type
_entity.pdbx_description
1 polymer ?
#
loop_
_entity_poly.entity_id
_entity_poly.type
_entity_poly.pdbx_seq_one_letter_code
_entity_poly.pdbx_strand_id
1 'polypeptide(L)'
;SRPMSIRPFVFLTKNIGQDNSDPCRPTLITVTLASSVPLFSAGLCPVVLTLSGLVGSTSDASGFVESTGDLAMVSWSKTSTSAYMTLSPSSARVSTRAGKVYVFSFALAHRALNSNRIQS
;
A
#
# COMPACT_ATOMS: atom_id res chain seq x y z
N SER A 1 -23.55 0.39 33.43
CA SER A 1 -22.40 -0.12 32.67
C SER A 1 -22.51 0.37 31.22
N ARG A 2 -21.41 0.77 30.58
CA ARG A 2 -21.40 1.00 29.12
C ARG A 2 -20.72 -0.23 28.51
N PRO A 3 -21.36 -0.96 27.58
CA PRO A 3 -20.79 -2.17 27.01
C PRO A 3 -19.48 -1.85 26.29
N MET A 4 -18.48 -2.73 26.43
CA MET A 4 -17.28 -2.66 25.59
C MET A 4 -17.69 -2.91 24.13
N SER A 5 -17.42 -1.95 23.27
CA SER A 5 -17.71 -2.05 21.84
C SER A 5 -16.40 -2.11 21.08
N ILE A 6 -16.25 -3.14 20.24
CA ILE A 6 -15.10 -3.31 19.36
C ILE A 6 -15.28 -2.36 18.18
N ARG A 7 -14.30 -1.47 17.95
CA ARG A 7 -14.31 -0.59 16.79
C ARG A 7 -13.89 -1.39 15.55
N PRO A 8 -14.73 -1.48 14.51
CA PRO A 8 -14.32 -2.15 13.28
C PRO A 8 -13.21 -1.37 12.58
N PHE A 9 -12.29 -2.10 11.95
CA PHE A 9 -11.29 -1.53 11.08
C PHE A 9 -11.94 -1.09 9.75
N VAL A 10 -11.74 0.18 9.38
CA VAL A 10 -12.07 0.71 8.06
C VAL A 10 -10.96 1.64 7.57
N PHE A 11 -10.77 1.71 6.25
CA PHE A 11 -9.94 2.75 5.64
C PHE A 11 -10.73 4.05 5.56
N LEU A 12 -10.27 5.08 6.24
CA LEU A 12 -10.78 6.45 6.14
C LEU A 12 -10.25 7.14 4.88
N THR A 13 -9.05 6.75 4.43
CA THR A 13 -8.47 7.18 3.16
C THR A 13 -7.81 5.98 2.50
N LYS A 14 -8.03 5.83 1.20
CA LYS A 14 -7.41 4.82 0.35
C LYS A 14 -7.31 5.38 -1.06
N ASN A 15 -6.19 6.04 -1.35
CA ASN A 15 -5.91 6.60 -2.66
C ASN A 15 -4.57 6.07 -3.17
N ILE A 16 -4.52 5.76 -4.46
CA ILE A 16 -3.31 5.26 -5.14
C ILE A 16 -3.23 6.05 -6.45
N GLY A 17 -2.11 6.73 -6.64
CA GLY A 17 -1.79 7.48 -7.85
C GLY A 17 -0.45 7.04 -8.43
N GLN A 18 -0.23 7.40 -9.69
CA GLN A 18 1.02 7.17 -10.41
C GLN A 18 1.40 8.43 -11.17
N ASP A 19 2.70 8.74 -11.27
CA ASP A 19 3.18 9.94 -11.94
C ASP A 19 3.10 9.83 -13.48
N ASN A 20 3.17 8.62 -14.02
CA ASN A 20 3.03 8.34 -15.44
C ASN A 20 2.45 6.96 -15.72
N SER A 21 2.07 6.71 -16.97
CA SER A 21 1.56 5.41 -17.43
C SER A 21 2.40 4.81 -18.55
N ASP A 22 3.62 5.31 -18.76
CA ASP A 22 4.43 4.92 -19.90
C ASP A 22 4.89 3.47 -19.77
N PRO A 23 4.70 2.63 -20.80
CA PRO A 23 5.07 1.24 -20.73
C PRO A 23 6.59 1.09 -20.63
N CYS A 24 7.03 0.12 -19.83
CA CYS A 24 8.43 -0.21 -19.58
C CYS A 24 9.27 0.91 -18.97
N ARG A 25 8.68 2.06 -18.62
CA ARG A 25 9.34 3.12 -17.88
C ARG A 25 9.10 2.94 -16.38
N PRO A 26 10.09 3.22 -15.52
CA PRO A 26 9.84 3.36 -14.09
C PRO A 26 8.78 4.44 -13.84
N THR A 27 7.81 4.09 -13.01
CA THR A 27 6.69 4.93 -12.60
C THR A 27 6.69 5.03 -11.08
N LEU A 28 6.53 6.25 -10.58
CA LEU A 28 6.42 6.50 -9.15
C LEU A 28 4.97 6.30 -8.71
N ILE A 29 4.73 5.24 -7.96
CA ILE A 29 3.44 5.01 -7.30
C ILE A 29 3.42 5.78 -6.00
N THR A 30 2.36 6.56 -5.77
CA THR A 30 2.11 7.29 -4.52
C THR A 30 0.82 6.77 -3.90
N VAL A 31 0.90 6.35 -2.64
CA VAL A 31 -0.24 5.83 -1.89
C VAL A 31 -0.52 6.73 -0.70
N THR A 32 -1.79 7.05 -0.50
CA THR A 32 -2.27 7.80 0.66
C THR A 32 -3.31 6.96 1.38
N LEU A 33 -3.09 6.71 2.68
CA LEU A 33 -4.01 5.92 3.49
C LEU A 33 -4.20 6.48 4.90
N ALA A 34 -5.36 6.18 5.48
CA ALA A 34 -5.66 6.43 6.90
C ALA A 34 -6.60 5.34 7.41
N SER A 35 -6.38 4.86 8.63
CA SER A 35 -7.20 3.81 9.26
C SER A 35 -8.07 4.37 10.40
N SER A 36 -9.23 3.77 10.63
CA SER A 36 -10.13 4.14 11.76
C SER A 36 -9.56 3.79 13.14
N VAL A 37 -8.58 2.90 13.19
CA VAL A 37 -7.94 2.40 14.41
C VAL A 37 -6.42 2.36 14.24
N PRO A 38 -5.65 2.44 15.34
CA PRO A 38 -4.20 2.19 15.31
C PRO A 38 -3.89 0.79 14.77
N LEU A 39 -2.88 0.69 13.91
CA LEU A 39 -2.33 -0.58 13.43
C LEU A 39 -1.07 -0.90 14.21
N PHE A 40 -0.95 -2.14 14.67
CA PHE A 40 0.17 -2.61 15.48
C PHE A 40 0.98 -3.63 14.69
N SER A 41 2.31 -3.53 14.76
CA SER A 41 3.24 -4.48 14.13
C SER A 41 3.52 -5.71 15.00
N ALA A 42 3.16 -5.67 16.29
CA ALA A 42 3.42 -6.71 17.27
C ALA A 42 2.28 -6.81 18.31
N GLY A 43 2.28 -7.90 19.07
CA GLY A 43 1.26 -8.19 20.09
C GLY A 43 0.31 -9.30 19.66
N LEU A 44 -0.88 -9.35 20.28
CA LEU A 44 -1.87 -10.42 20.05
C LEU A 44 -2.45 -10.41 18.63
N CYS A 45 -2.48 -9.26 17.97
CA CYS A 45 -3.05 -9.10 16.62
C CYS A 45 -2.16 -8.17 15.78
N PRO A 46 -1.01 -8.65 15.24
CA PRO A 46 -0.22 -7.88 14.30
C PRO A 46 -1.02 -7.64 13.01
N VAL A 47 -0.96 -6.42 12.49
CA VAL A 47 -1.66 -6.00 11.28
C VAL A 47 -0.67 -5.92 10.12
N VAL A 48 -1.07 -6.52 9.02
CA VAL A 48 -0.37 -6.47 7.74
C VAL A 48 -1.27 -5.80 6.72
N LEU A 49 -0.74 -4.80 6.03
CA LEU A 49 -1.42 -4.11 4.93
C LEU A 49 -0.91 -4.67 3.61
N THR A 50 -1.83 -5.06 2.74
CA THR A 50 -1.50 -5.56 1.40
C THR A 50 -1.97 -4.58 0.33
N LEU A 51 -1.04 -4.05 -0.44
CA LEU A 51 -1.31 -3.34 -1.68
C LEU A 51 -1.32 -4.37 -2.82
N SER A 52 -2.47 -4.52 -3.47
CA SER A 52 -2.67 -5.41 -4.61
C SER A 52 -3.18 -4.62 -5.83
N GLY A 53 -3.30 -5.30 -6.98
CA GLY A 53 -3.76 -4.66 -8.22
C GLY A 53 -2.66 -3.99 -9.03
N LEU A 54 -1.39 -4.23 -8.69
CA LEU A 54 -0.21 -3.81 -9.46
C LEU A 54 -0.01 -4.73 -10.69
N VAL A 55 -1.04 -4.83 -11.51
CA VAL A 55 -1.12 -5.74 -12.67
C VAL A 55 -0.16 -5.30 -13.75
N GLY A 56 0.56 -6.27 -14.33
CA GLY A 56 1.52 -5.99 -15.39
C GLY A 56 2.83 -5.36 -14.91
N SER A 57 3.09 -5.31 -13.61
CA SER A 57 4.41 -4.98 -13.08
C SER A 57 5.47 -5.89 -13.69
N THR A 58 6.52 -5.31 -14.27
CA THR A 58 7.66 -6.03 -14.86
C THR A 58 8.90 -5.93 -13.96
N SER A 59 9.07 -4.82 -13.24
CA SER A 59 10.13 -4.68 -12.25
C SER A 59 9.67 -5.09 -10.85
N ASP A 60 10.63 -5.18 -9.93
CA ASP A 60 10.31 -5.17 -8.51
C ASP A 60 10.12 -3.73 -8.01
N ALA A 61 9.41 -3.58 -6.89
CA ALA A 61 9.31 -2.28 -6.23
C ALA A 61 10.68 -1.87 -5.68
N SER A 62 11.01 -0.60 -5.84
CA SER A 62 12.27 -0.03 -5.38
C SER A 62 12.06 1.38 -4.82
N GLY A 63 13.03 1.87 -4.02
CA GLY A 63 12.99 3.23 -3.50
C GLY A 63 11.79 3.53 -2.61
N PHE A 64 11.37 2.58 -1.76
CA PHE A 64 10.26 2.81 -0.83
C PHE A 64 10.59 3.95 0.14
N VAL A 65 9.71 4.94 0.19
CA VAL A 65 9.81 6.08 1.12
C VAL A 65 8.43 6.34 1.71
N GLU A 66 8.32 6.34 3.04
CA GLU A 66 7.12 6.80 3.76
C GLU A 66 7.42 8.12 4.50
N SER A 67 6.48 9.05 4.43
CA SER A 67 6.62 10.44 4.89
C SER A 67 6.99 10.62 6.36
N THR A 68 6.59 9.68 7.23
CA THR A 68 6.74 9.81 8.69
C THR A 68 7.62 8.72 9.33
N GLY A 69 8.05 7.71 8.57
CA GLY A 69 8.77 6.55 9.06
C GLY A 69 7.92 5.58 9.91
N ASP A 70 6.60 5.72 9.92
CA ASP A 70 5.68 4.92 10.74
C ASP A 70 5.26 3.61 10.05
N LEU A 71 5.41 3.51 8.72
CA LEU A 71 5.18 2.29 7.95
C LEU A 71 6.47 1.84 7.28
N ALA A 72 6.65 0.52 7.21
CA ALA A 72 7.76 -0.11 6.51
C ALA A 72 7.24 -1.10 5.47
N MET A 73 7.95 -1.20 4.35
CA MET A 73 7.79 -2.32 3.43
C MET A 73 8.37 -3.58 4.06
N VAL A 74 7.54 -4.60 4.21
CA VAL A 74 7.93 -5.90 4.77
C VAL A 74 8.39 -6.83 3.65
N SER A 75 7.62 -6.89 2.57
CA SER A 75 7.93 -7.75 1.44
C SER A 75 7.35 -7.21 0.14
N TRP A 76 8.02 -7.52 -0.94
CA TRP A 76 7.50 -7.42 -2.29
C TRP A 76 7.40 -8.82 -2.89
N SER A 77 6.29 -9.11 -3.59
CA SER A 77 6.12 -10.36 -4.31
C SER A 77 5.45 -10.10 -5.66
N LYS A 78 5.93 -10.79 -6.69
CA LYS A 78 5.47 -10.63 -8.06
C LYS A 78 5.28 -11.99 -8.71
N THR A 79 4.18 -12.13 -9.44
CA THR A 79 3.91 -13.25 -10.35
C THR A 79 3.97 -12.75 -11.80
N SER A 80 3.76 -13.64 -12.77
CA SER A 80 3.68 -13.27 -14.19
C SER A 80 2.50 -12.34 -14.53
N THR A 81 1.52 -12.20 -13.63
CA THR A 81 0.28 -11.45 -13.87
C THR A 81 0.02 -10.33 -12.88
N SER A 82 0.50 -10.42 -11.65
CA SER A 82 0.19 -9.47 -10.58
C SER A 82 1.39 -9.25 -9.66
N ALA A 83 1.42 -8.11 -8.98
CA ALA A 83 2.35 -7.86 -7.89
C ALA A 83 1.62 -7.40 -6.63
N TYR A 84 2.25 -7.68 -5.50
CA TYR A 84 1.75 -7.42 -4.16
C TYR A 84 2.85 -6.79 -3.32
N MET A 85 2.52 -5.71 -2.62
CA MET A 85 3.38 -5.13 -1.61
C MET A 85 2.75 -5.34 -0.24
N THR A 86 3.57 -5.78 0.70
CA THR A 86 3.17 -6.00 2.08
C THR A 86 3.82 -4.93 2.95
N LEU A 87 3.03 -4.26 3.78
CA LEU A 87 3.49 -3.23 4.72
C LEU A 87 3.09 -3.61 6.14
N SER A 88 3.87 -3.13 7.09
CA SER A 88 3.53 -3.14 8.52
C SER A 88 3.90 -1.80 9.14
N PRO A 89 3.38 -1.49 10.34
CA PRO A 89 4.01 -0.47 11.16
C PRO A 89 5.51 -0.76 11.33
N SER A 90 6.34 0.27 11.33
CA SER A 90 7.80 0.16 11.16
C SER A 90 8.54 -0.45 12.37
N SER A 91 7.91 -0.47 13.55
CA SER A 91 8.50 -1.04 14.76
C SER A 91 7.42 -1.54 15.71
N ALA A 92 7.74 -2.55 16.54
CA ALA A 92 6.87 -3.07 17.60
C ALA A 92 6.40 -2.00 18.61
N ARG A 93 7.14 -0.88 18.71
CA ARG A 93 6.84 0.26 19.59
C ARG A 93 6.09 1.39 18.89
N VAL A 94 5.98 1.34 17.56
CA VAL A 94 5.34 2.36 16.74
C VAL A 94 4.05 1.78 16.19
N SER A 95 2.93 2.22 16.73
CA SER A 95 1.62 1.99 16.11
C SER A 95 1.29 3.14 15.18
N THR A 96 0.56 2.86 14.11
CA THR A 96 -0.09 3.97 13.39
C THR A 96 -1.09 4.67 14.31
N ARG A 97 -1.48 5.90 13.96
CA ARG A 97 -2.49 6.66 14.69
C ARG A 97 -3.80 6.61 13.91
N ALA A 98 -4.89 6.31 14.60
CA ALA A 98 -6.23 6.38 14.01
C ALA A 98 -6.48 7.77 13.40
N GLY A 99 -6.99 7.82 12.18
CA GLY A 99 -7.29 9.06 11.47
C GLY A 99 -6.06 9.82 10.93
N LYS A 100 -4.83 9.43 11.30
CA LYS A 100 -3.63 10.04 10.71
C LYS A 100 -3.48 9.56 9.26
N VAL A 101 -3.21 10.50 8.37
CA VAL A 101 -2.91 10.23 6.96
C VAL A 101 -1.43 9.87 6.83
N TYR A 102 -1.17 8.75 6.16
CA TYR A 102 0.14 8.23 5.82
C TYR A 102 0.32 8.30 4.31
N VAL A 103 1.47 8.80 3.87
CA VAL A 103 1.83 8.88 2.46
C VAL A 103 3.13 8.13 2.25
N PHE A 104 3.13 7.17 1.34
CA PHE A 104 4.35 6.51 0.90
C PHE A 104 4.42 6.42 -0.62
N SER A 105 5.63 6.25 -1.12
CA SER A 105 5.91 6.10 -2.55
C SER A 105 6.95 5.02 -2.81
N PHE A 106 6.91 4.46 -4.01
CA PHE A 106 7.89 3.49 -4.50
C PHE A 106 7.87 3.49 -6.03
N ALA A 107 8.99 3.15 -6.65
CA ALA A 107 9.09 3.02 -8.09
C ALA A 107 8.81 1.59 -8.54
N LEU A 108 8.03 1.43 -9.62
CA LEU A 108 7.85 0.17 -10.34
C LEU A 108 7.69 0.44 -11.85
N ALA A 109 8.10 -0.49 -12.70
CA ALA A 109 7.82 -0.45 -14.14
C ALA A 109 6.70 -1.44 -14.48
N HIS A 110 5.75 -1.03 -15.32
CA HIS A 110 4.69 -1.90 -15.85
C HIS A 110 4.86 -2.14 -17.35
N ARG A 111 4.31 -3.25 -17.85
CA ARG A 111 4.17 -3.50 -19.29
C ARG A 111 3.05 -2.63 -19.86
N ALA A 112 3.07 -2.41 -21.18
CA ALA A 112 1.88 -1.96 -21.88
C ALA A 112 0.75 -2.96 -21.61
N LEU A 113 -0.33 -2.50 -20.98
CA LEU A 113 -1.60 -3.20 -21.10
C LEU A 113 -2.04 -2.95 -22.54
N ASN A 114 -2.21 -4.01 -23.33
CA ASN A 114 -2.94 -3.89 -24.59
C ASN A 114 -4.34 -3.41 -24.20
N SER A 115 -4.59 -2.10 -24.31
CA SER A 115 -5.93 -1.56 -24.26
C SER A 115 -6.61 -2.14 -25.50
N ASN A 116 -7.41 -3.19 -25.31
CA ASN A 116 -8.34 -3.57 -26.34
C ASN A 116 -9.31 -2.40 -26.42
N ARG A 117 -9.00 -1.50 -27.35
CA ARG A 117 -9.82 -0.37 -27.75
C ARG A 117 -11.14 -0.98 -28.20
N ILE A 118 -12.17 -0.99 -27.35
CA ILE A 118 -13.53 -1.15 -27.84
C ILE A 118 -13.83 0.16 -28.58
N GLN A 119 -13.47 0.17 -29.86
CA GLN A 119 -14.18 0.97 -30.86
C GLN A 119 -15.37 0.15 -31.34
N SER A 120 -16.49 0.86 -31.50
CA SER A 120 -17.86 0.49 -31.89
C SER A 120 -18.69 -0.25 -30.83
#